data_AF-A0A1V1P687-F1
#
_entry.id   AF-A0A1V1P687-F1
#
_cell.length_a   1.000
_cell.length_b   1.000
_cell.length_c   1.000
_cell.angle_alpha   90.00
_cell.angle_beta   90.00
_cell.angle_gamma   90.00
#
_symmetry.space_group_name_H-M   'P 1'
#
loop_
_entity.id
_entity.type
_entity.pdbx_description
1 polymer ?
#
loop_
_entity_poly.entity_id
_entity_poly.type
_entity_poly.pdbx_seq_one_letter_code
_entity_poly.pdbx_strand_id
1 'polypeptide(L)'
;MPTKHAARGPYQILEVITPGAIFKGNICVELPQSKNDQYITSDALLNAIETFYYREKLREDGELIRLGLKKPEKPLKEKLLRMGRHSGAESITIERHRSIKIMRGRGERPDYKEHATTLWLASEERMPTNKTTLKPFGWVSFHELTSQQSAQLDEQEDNYQIQALAAQKAKKAQKEKAREERLAKEQIAAEKAREAEKQKRIQEEYEKKLAAMSPEEKDLEKLKNPNVIEHEVVKIYQKLDDYPENFQTQIASGLKEYWIKQNKWKKKACSKKQWEKVQKVKQVLQEI
;
A
#
# COMPACT_ATOMS: atom_id res chain seq x y z
N MET A 1 -16.65 1.07 -42.71
CA MET A 1 -17.08 2.09 -41.73
C MET A 1 -17.04 1.45 -40.35
N PRO A 2 -16.40 2.07 -39.34
CA PRO A 2 -16.49 1.60 -37.94
C PRO A 2 -17.96 1.55 -37.51
N THR A 3 -18.32 0.58 -36.67
CA THR A 3 -19.68 0.44 -36.15
C THR A 3 -20.09 1.71 -35.38
N LYS A 4 -21.35 2.15 -35.54
CA LYS A 4 -21.92 3.31 -34.81
C LYS A 4 -22.03 3.09 -33.29
N HIS A 5 -21.69 1.90 -32.80
CA HIS A 5 -21.82 1.51 -31.41
C HIS A 5 -20.42 1.39 -30.77
N ALA A 6 -20.24 2.04 -29.62
CA ALA A 6 -19.06 1.83 -28.78
C ALA A 6 -18.92 0.34 -28.41
N ALA A 7 -17.70 -0.16 -28.28
CA ALA A 7 -17.44 -1.52 -27.84
C ALA A 7 -18.09 -1.73 -26.46
N ARG A 8 -19.11 -2.58 -26.40
CA ARG A 8 -19.86 -2.93 -25.18
C ARG A 8 -19.30 -4.24 -24.63
N GLY A 9 -18.15 -4.17 -23.98
CA GLY A 9 -17.54 -5.29 -23.26
C GLY A 9 -16.74 -4.78 -22.06
N PRO A 10 -16.59 -5.59 -20.98
CA PRO A 10 -15.72 -5.24 -19.88
C PRO A 10 -14.28 -5.06 -20.37
N TYR A 11 -13.54 -4.12 -19.78
CA TYR A 11 -12.12 -3.93 -20.06
C TYR A 11 -11.36 -5.24 -19.81
N GLN A 12 -10.58 -5.66 -20.80
CA GLN A 12 -9.67 -6.79 -20.63
C GLN A 12 -8.32 -6.23 -20.17
N ILE A 13 -7.99 -6.46 -18.90
CA ILE A 13 -6.65 -6.21 -18.37
C ILE A 13 -5.82 -7.44 -18.74
N LEU A 14 -4.74 -7.22 -19.47
CA LEU A 14 -3.88 -8.28 -19.97
C LEU A 14 -2.46 -8.06 -19.46
N GLU A 15 -1.84 -9.11 -18.94
CA GLU A 15 -0.39 -9.14 -18.76
C GLU A 15 0.25 -9.37 -20.12
N VAL A 16 1.20 -8.51 -20.49
CA VAL A 16 1.80 -8.50 -21.83
C VAL A 16 3.30 -8.33 -21.76
N ILE A 17 3.99 -8.91 -22.73
CA ILE A 17 5.40 -8.64 -22.98
C ILE A 17 5.50 -7.26 -23.62
N THR A 18 6.26 -6.35 -23.00
CA THR A 18 6.41 -4.97 -23.49
C THR A 18 7.36 -4.90 -24.68
N PRO A 19 7.18 -3.93 -25.60
CA PRO A 19 8.14 -3.67 -26.66
C PRO A 19 9.57 -3.48 -26.11
N GLY A 20 10.55 -4.03 -26.81
CA GLY A 20 11.97 -3.99 -26.39
C GLY A 20 12.44 -5.24 -25.64
N ALA A 21 11.53 -6.15 -25.26
CA ALA A 21 11.93 -7.47 -24.77
C ALA A 21 12.58 -8.28 -25.91
N ILE A 22 13.72 -8.90 -25.61
CA ILE A 22 14.50 -9.71 -26.55
C ILE A 22 14.41 -11.17 -26.12
N PHE A 23 14.19 -12.06 -27.09
CA PHE A 23 14.19 -13.50 -26.88
C PHE A 23 15.18 -14.14 -27.85
N LYS A 24 15.94 -15.11 -27.36
CA LYS A 24 16.88 -15.91 -28.14
C LYS A 24 16.46 -17.37 -28.07
N GLY A 25 16.62 -18.08 -29.19
CA GLY A 25 16.30 -19.49 -29.29
C GLY A 25 16.85 -20.11 -30.57
N ASN A 26 16.74 -21.43 -30.67
CA ASN A 26 17.20 -22.18 -31.83
C ASN A 26 16.00 -22.63 -32.66
N ILE A 27 16.10 -22.46 -33.98
CA ILE A 27 15.16 -23.01 -34.95
C ILE A 27 15.95 -23.95 -35.85
N CYS A 28 15.53 -25.20 -35.91
CA CYS A 28 16.15 -26.23 -36.76
C CYS A 28 15.16 -26.64 -37.85
N VAL A 29 15.62 -26.69 -39.10
CA VAL A 29 14.88 -27.30 -40.21
C VAL A 29 15.51 -28.67 -40.46
N GLU A 30 14.81 -29.72 -40.05
CA GLU A 30 15.29 -31.08 -40.19
C GLU A 30 15.16 -31.58 -41.63
N LEU A 31 16.09 -32.45 -42.03
CA LEU A 31 16.03 -33.10 -43.33
C LEU A 31 14.99 -34.22 -43.33
N PRO A 32 14.30 -34.45 -44.47
CA PRO A 32 13.35 -35.55 -44.58
C PRO A 32 14.02 -36.91 -44.36
N GLN A 33 13.29 -37.83 -43.72
CA GLN A 33 13.78 -39.20 -43.48
C GLN A 33 13.62 -40.09 -44.72
N SER A 34 12.63 -39.81 -45.58
CA SER A 34 12.37 -40.53 -46.83
C SER A 34 12.61 -39.66 -48.06
N LYS A 35 13.07 -40.28 -49.16
CA LYS A 35 13.22 -39.63 -50.47
C LYS A 35 11.90 -39.08 -51.04
N ASN A 36 10.76 -39.57 -50.56
CA ASN A 36 9.43 -39.17 -51.04
C ASN A 36 8.80 -38.05 -50.20
N ASP A 37 9.43 -37.64 -49.11
CA ASP A 37 8.87 -36.60 -48.25
C ASP A 37 9.12 -35.22 -48.88
N GLN A 38 8.06 -34.43 -48.99
CA GLN A 38 8.20 -33.01 -49.32
C GLN A 38 8.86 -32.30 -48.14
N TYR A 39 9.95 -31.58 -48.40
CA TYR A 39 10.67 -30.83 -47.37
C TYR A 39 10.70 -29.33 -47.70
N ILE A 40 10.79 -28.53 -46.64
CA ILE A 40 11.00 -27.08 -46.73
C ILE A 40 12.47 -26.79 -46.44
N THR A 41 13.08 -25.88 -47.20
CA THR A 41 14.42 -25.39 -46.88
C THR A 41 14.32 -24.19 -45.93
N SER A 42 15.40 -23.92 -45.18
CA SER A 42 15.48 -22.73 -44.33
C SER A 42 15.17 -21.45 -45.11
N ASP A 43 15.78 -21.28 -46.30
CA ASP A 43 15.52 -20.12 -47.16
C ASP A 43 14.06 -20.01 -47.61
N ALA A 44 13.45 -21.14 -48.01
CA ALA A 44 12.05 -21.15 -48.41
C ALA A 44 11.13 -20.75 -47.24
N LEU A 45 11.41 -21.25 -46.03
CA LEU A 45 10.67 -20.90 -44.83
C LEU A 45 10.81 -19.40 -44.50
N LEU A 46 12.04 -18.88 -44.49
CA LEU A 46 12.33 -17.48 -44.18
C LEU A 46 11.74 -16.50 -45.22
N ASN A 47 11.68 -16.91 -46.49
CA ASN A 47 11.05 -16.13 -47.56
C ASN A 47 9.52 -16.18 -47.47
N ALA A 48 8.94 -17.32 -47.11
CA ALA A 48 7.50 -17.47 -46.90
C ALA A 48 7.04 -16.60 -45.72
N ILE A 49 7.78 -16.63 -44.61
CA ILE A 49 7.55 -15.77 -43.43
C ILE A 49 7.54 -14.30 -43.83
N GLU A 50 8.60 -13.84 -44.51
CA GLU A 50 8.73 -12.44 -44.90
C GLU A 50 7.58 -12.02 -45.82
N THR A 51 7.26 -12.84 -46.82
CA THR A 51 6.19 -12.53 -47.77
C THR A 51 4.83 -12.44 -47.09
N PHE A 52 4.49 -13.42 -46.24
CA PHE A 52 3.19 -13.48 -45.58
C PHE A 52 3.01 -12.32 -44.59
N TYR A 53 3.90 -12.19 -43.61
CA TYR A 53 3.74 -11.20 -42.55
C TYR A 53 3.98 -9.76 -43.02
N TYR A 54 4.76 -9.55 -44.09
CA TYR A 54 4.87 -8.23 -44.69
C TYR A 54 3.54 -7.76 -45.30
N ARG A 55 2.82 -8.64 -46.00
CA ARG A 55 1.48 -8.33 -46.54
C ARG A 55 0.48 -8.06 -45.41
N GLU A 56 0.48 -8.87 -44.38
CA GLU A 56 -0.38 -8.68 -43.20
C GLU A 56 -0.08 -7.34 -42.50
N LYS A 57 1.20 -6.96 -42.37
CA LYS A 57 1.63 -5.67 -41.82
C LYS A 57 1.14 -4.50 -42.65
N LEU A 58 1.29 -4.56 -43.98
CA LEU A 58 0.81 -3.51 -44.86
C LEU A 58 -0.71 -3.33 -44.79
N ARG A 59 -1.46 -4.44 -44.70
CA ARG A 59 -2.92 -4.39 -44.51
C ARG A 59 -3.29 -3.73 -43.19
N GLU A 60 -2.72 -4.20 -42.08
CA GLU A 60 -3.01 -3.65 -40.74
C GLU A 60 -2.62 -2.16 -40.67
N ASP A 61 -1.46 -1.77 -41.22
CA ASP A 61 -1.06 -0.36 -41.28
C ASP A 61 -2.08 0.50 -42.03
N GLY A 62 -2.63 -0.01 -43.14
CA GLY A 62 -3.71 0.65 -43.87
C GLY A 62 -5.01 0.77 -43.07
N GLU A 63 -5.32 -0.21 -42.21
CA GLU A 63 -6.45 -0.13 -41.28
C GLU A 63 -6.21 0.88 -40.17
N LEU A 64 -5.01 0.89 -39.57
CA LEU A 64 -4.60 1.86 -38.55
C LEU A 64 -4.69 3.30 -39.09
N ILE A 65 -4.14 3.55 -40.29
CA ILE A 65 -4.20 4.87 -40.94
C ILE A 65 -5.65 5.29 -41.18
N ARG A 66 -6.51 4.40 -41.70
CA ARG A 66 -7.94 4.69 -41.90
C ARG A 66 -8.69 5.01 -40.61
N LEU A 67 -8.20 4.52 -39.47
CA LEU A 67 -8.73 4.82 -38.14
C LEU A 67 -8.10 6.08 -37.50
N GLY A 68 -7.18 6.76 -38.19
CA GLY A 68 -6.46 7.93 -37.67
C GLY A 68 -5.37 7.60 -36.65
N LEU A 69 -4.85 6.37 -36.67
CA LEU A 69 -3.83 5.88 -35.74
C LEU A 69 -2.43 6.00 -36.35
N LYS A 70 -1.41 6.19 -35.48
CA LYS A 70 -0.01 6.11 -35.89
C LYS A 70 0.36 4.65 -36.14
N LYS A 71 0.88 4.33 -37.32
CA LYS A 71 1.44 3.00 -37.59
C LYS A 71 2.74 2.79 -36.80
N PRO A 72 2.98 1.59 -36.24
CA PRO A 72 4.28 1.27 -35.67
C PRO A 72 5.37 1.31 -36.74
N GLU A 73 6.51 1.90 -36.40
CA GLU A 73 7.69 1.91 -37.26
C GLU A 73 8.23 0.49 -37.43
N LYS A 74 8.61 0.16 -38.66
CA LYS A 74 9.25 -1.12 -38.98
C LYS A 74 10.77 -0.93 -38.82
N PRO A 75 11.46 -1.77 -38.03
CA PRO A 75 12.91 -1.79 -38.04
C PRO A 75 13.44 -2.14 -39.43
N LEU A 76 14.37 -1.33 -39.93
CA LEU A 76 15.00 -1.51 -41.24
C LEU A 76 15.78 -2.82 -41.23
N LYS A 77 15.49 -3.73 -42.17
CA LYS A 77 16.16 -5.04 -42.43
C LYS A 77 15.71 -6.25 -41.60
N GLU A 78 14.74 -6.11 -40.69
CA GLU A 78 14.28 -7.26 -39.92
C GLU A 78 13.05 -7.93 -40.56
N LYS A 79 12.99 -9.26 -40.46
CA LYS A 79 11.79 -10.03 -40.81
C LYS A 79 10.76 -9.84 -39.70
N LEU A 80 9.49 -9.86 -40.07
CA LEU A 80 8.39 -9.68 -39.13
C LEU A 80 7.68 -11.00 -38.88
N LEU A 81 7.27 -11.21 -37.64
CA LEU A 81 6.32 -12.24 -37.26
C LEU A 81 5.17 -11.60 -36.50
N ARG A 82 4.03 -12.29 -36.49
CA ARG A 82 2.88 -11.93 -35.66
C ARG A 82 2.59 -13.09 -34.72
N MET A 83 2.55 -12.81 -33.42
CA MET A 83 2.39 -13.84 -32.40
C MET A 83 1.42 -13.44 -31.27
N GLY A 84 0.90 -14.45 -30.58
CA GLY A 84 -0.01 -14.28 -29.44
C GLY A 84 -1.50 -14.30 -29.80
N ARG A 85 -2.34 -14.29 -28.76
CA ARG A 85 -3.81 -14.45 -28.86
C ARG A 85 -4.50 -13.37 -29.68
N HIS A 86 -3.94 -12.16 -29.71
CA HIS A 86 -4.52 -10.98 -30.34
C HIS A 86 -3.83 -10.62 -31.67
N SER A 87 -3.16 -11.60 -32.29
CA SER A 87 -2.46 -11.45 -33.57
C SER A 87 -3.39 -11.08 -34.74
N GLY A 88 -4.69 -11.36 -34.63
CA GLY A 88 -5.67 -11.21 -35.70
C GLY A 88 -5.92 -12.54 -36.39
N ALA A 89 -7.17 -12.80 -36.79
CA ALA A 89 -7.55 -14.09 -37.37
C ALA A 89 -6.85 -14.32 -38.71
N GLU A 90 -6.58 -13.26 -39.45
CA GLU A 90 -5.93 -13.30 -40.75
C GLU A 90 -4.46 -13.71 -40.68
N SER A 91 -3.77 -13.42 -39.58
CA SER A 91 -2.36 -13.77 -39.38
C SER A 91 -2.16 -15.21 -38.90
N ILE A 92 -3.24 -15.92 -38.58
CA ILE A 92 -3.22 -17.34 -38.16
C ILE A 92 -4.06 -18.24 -39.08
N THR A 93 -4.53 -17.70 -40.21
CA THR A 93 -5.32 -18.43 -41.20
C THR A 93 -4.72 -18.26 -42.59
N ILE A 94 -4.98 -19.24 -43.46
CA ILE A 94 -4.46 -19.25 -44.83
C ILE A 94 -5.35 -18.38 -45.71
N GLU A 95 -4.75 -17.40 -46.40
CA GLU A 95 -5.43 -16.56 -47.37
C GLU A 95 -6.15 -17.42 -48.44
N ARG A 96 -7.33 -16.97 -48.91
CA ARG A 96 -8.24 -17.69 -49.84
C ARG A 96 -8.91 -18.96 -49.31
N HIS A 97 -8.46 -19.50 -48.19
CA HIS A 97 -9.05 -20.70 -47.57
C HIS A 97 -9.67 -20.44 -46.19
N ARG A 98 -9.64 -19.19 -45.74
CA ARG A 98 -10.13 -18.81 -44.40
C ARG A 98 -11.64 -18.64 -44.36
N SER A 99 -12.24 -19.19 -43.30
CA SER A 99 -13.63 -19.02 -42.94
C SER A 99 -13.71 -18.53 -41.49
N ILE A 100 -13.66 -17.22 -41.31
CA ILE A 100 -13.58 -16.56 -40.00
C ILE A 100 -15.00 -16.35 -39.48
N LYS A 101 -15.28 -16.96 -38.32
CA LYS A 101 -16.57 -16.84 -37.64
C LYS A 101 -16.73 -15.46 -37.00
N ILE A 102 -17.71 -14.69 -37.47
CA ILE A 102 -18.11 -13.40 -36.93
C ILE A 102 -19.34 -13.60 -36.03
N MET A 103 -19.12 -13.45 -34.73
CA MET A 103 -20.21 -13.48 -33.75
C MET A 103 -21.08 -12.23 -33.91
N ARG A 104 -22.38 -12.43 -34.08
CA ARG A 104 -23.38 -11.35 -34.14
C ARG A 104 -24.07 -11.15 -32.78
N GLY A 105 -25.16 -10.38 -32.74
CA GLY A 105 -25.92 -10.13 -31.52
C GLY A 105 -26.42 -11.40 -30.84
N ARG A 106 -26.79 -11.30 -29.55
CA ARG A 106 -27.30 -12.44 -28.78
C ARG A 106 -28.54 -13.02 -29.45
N GLY A 107 -28.48 -14.30 -29.81
CA GLY A 107 -29.58 -15.02 -30.49
C GLY A 107 -29.49 -15.03 -32.02
N GLU A 108 -28.58 -14.26 -32.63
CA GLU A 108 -28.33 -14.30 -34.06
C GLU A 108 -27.39 -15.44 -34.44
N ARG A 109 -27.58 -16.01 -35.64
CA ARG A 109 -26.65 -16.99 -36.19
C ARG A 109 -25.32 -16.31 -36.52
N PRO A 110 -24.19 -16.97 -36.24
CA PRO A 110 -22.88 -16.45 -36.61
C PRO A 110 -22.76 -16.37 -38.14
N ASP A 111 -22.00 -15.39 -38.59
CA ASP A 111 -21.65 -15.22 -40.00
C ASP A 111 -20.23 -15.72 -40.25
N TYR A 112 -19.89 -16.06 -41.48
CA TYR A 112 -18.57 -16.54 -41.85
C TYR A 112 -18.02 -15.67 -42.98
N LYS A 113 -16.85 -15.08 -42.75
CA LYS A 113 -16.22 -14.15 -43.69
C LYS A 113 -14.77 -14.52 -43.96
N GLU A 114 -14.25 -14.03 -45.07
CA GLU A 114 -12.83 -14.17 -45.41
C GLU A 114 -11.92 -13.17 -44.67
N HIS A 115 -12.48 -12.27 -43.85
CA HIS A 115 -11.77 -11.26 -43.07
C HIS A 115 -12.42 -11.07 -41.69
N ALA A 116 -11.63 -10.66 -40.71
CA ALA A 116 -12.11 -10.27 -39.39
C ALA A 116 -12.74 -8.87 -39.43
N THR A 117 -13.66 -8.63 -38.51
CA THR A 117 -14.30 -7.32 -38.33
C THR A 117 -13.79 -6.59 -37.09
N THR A 118 -12.82 -7.17 -36.38
CA THR A 118 -12.34 -6.71 -35.07
C THR A 118 -10.84 -6.51 -35.11
N LEU A 119 -10.38 -5.34 -34.68
CA LEU A 119 -8.97 -5.02 -34.48
C LEU A 119 -8.68 -4.87 -32.98
N TRP A 120 -7.64 -5.52 -32.50
CA TRP A 120 -7.21 -5.47 -31.09
C TRP A 120 -6.08 -4.48 -30.91
N LEU A 121 -6.26 -3.52 -29.99
CA LEU A 121 -5.29 -2.47 -29.70
C LEU A 121 -5.07 -2.37 -28.18
N ALA A 122 -3.81 -2.17 -27.80
CA ALA A 122 -3.37 -1.95 -26.42
C ALA A 122 -3.47 -0.46 -26.06
N SER A 123 -3.80 -0.17 -24.80
CA SER A 123 -3.68 1.15 -24.20
C SER A 123 -3.18 1.01 -22.76
N GLU A 124 -2.29 1.92 -22.34
CA GLU A 124 -1.90 2.08 -20.93
C GLU A 124 -3.02 2.75 -20.12
N GLU A 125 -3.94 3.44 -20.79
CA GLU A 125 -5.05 4.16 -20.17
C GLU A 125 -6.32 3.31 -20.21
N ARG A 126 -7.10 3.37 -19.12
CA ARG A 126 -8.38 2.65 -19.05
C ARG A 126 -9.40 3.14 -20.08
N MET A 127 -9.42 4.43 -20.36
CA MET A 127 -10.34 5.07 -21.30
C MET A 127 -9.56 6.12 -22.11
N PRO A 128 -8.76 5.70 -23.10
CA PRO A 128 -7.96 6.63 -23.88
C PRO A 128 -8.89 7.59 -24.64
N THR A 129 -8.79 8.88 -24.32
CA THR A 129 -9.49 9.96 -25.04
C THR A 129 -8.79 10.25 -26.36
N ASN A 130 -7.47 10.06 -26.39
CA ASN A 130 -6.65 10.18 -27.57
C ASN A 130 -6.32 8.79 -28.15
N LYS A 131 -6.72 8.58 -29.40
CA LYS A 131 -6.48 7.33 -30.11
C LYS A 131 -5.00 7.14 -30.51
N THR A 132 -4.18 8.19 -30.55
CA THR A 132 -2.79 8.09 -31.01
C THR A 132 -1.88 7.23 -30.14
N THR A 133 -2.30 6.94 -28.89
CA THR A 133 -1.54 6.10 -27.95
C THR A 133 -1.82 4.61 -28.10
N LEU A 134 -2.82 4.24 -28.93
CA LEU A 134 -3.20 2.86 -29.17
C LEU A 134 -2.16 2.12 -30.02
N LYS A 135 -1.79 0.91 -29.61
CA LYS A 135 -0.76 0.09 -30.29
C LYS A 135 -1.33 -1.28 -30.68
N PRO A 136 -1.01 -1.82 -31.87
CA PRO A 136 -1.39 -3.18 -32.23
C PRO A 136 -0.57 -4.22 -31.43
N PHE A 137 -1.12 -5.42 -31.27
CA PHE A 137 -0.53 -6.48 -30.45
C PHE A 137 0.30 -7.50 -31.22
N GLY A 138 1.47 -7.87 -30.74
CA GLY A 138 2.11 -9.12 -31.15
C GLY A 138 2.90 -9.05 -32.45
N TRP A 139 3.19 -7.85 -32.98
CA TRP A 139 4.29 -7.71 -33.93
C TRP A 139 5.61 -7.92 -33.20
N VAL A 140 6.44 -8.79 -33.76
CA VAL A 140 7.82 -8.98 -33.33
C VAL A 140 8.74 -8.94 -34.54
N SER A 141 9.98 -8.50 -34.31
CA SER A 141 11.04 -8.67 -35.29
C SER A 141 11.82 -9.95 -35.04
N PHE A 142 12.31 -10.51 -36.13
CA PHE A 142 13.02 -11.77 -36.17
C PHE A 142 14.23 -11.63 -37.11
N HIS A 143 15.39 -12.03 -36.63
CA HIS A 143 16.61 -12.08 -37.42
C HIS A 143 17.53 -13.18 -36.89
N GLU A 144 18.43 -13.66 -37.74
CA GLU A 144 19.45 -14.62 -37.36
C GLU A 144 20.55 -13.93 -36.55
N LEU A 145 21.00 -14.58 -35.48
CA LEU A 145 22.06 -14.06 -34.62
C LEU A 145 23.43 -14.52 -35.12
N THR A 146 24.36 -13.58 -35.24
CA THR A 146 25.79 -13.91 -35.33
C THR A 146 26.30 -14.45 -34.00
N SER A 147 27.39 -15.22 -34.03
CA SER A 147 28.03 -15.74 -32.80
C SER A 147 28.41 -14.63 -31.82
N GLN A 148 28.83 -13.46 -32.33
CA GLN A 148 29.16 -12.30 -31.50
C GLN A 148 27.92 -11.71 -30.81
N GLN A 149 26.82 -11.50 -31.53
CA GLN A 149 25.56 -11.02 -30.95
C GLN A 149 25.01 -12.02 -29.94
N SER A 150 25.09 -13.31 -30.25
CA SER A 150 24.68 -14.40 -29.38
C SER A 150 25.42 -14.35 -28.05
N ALA A 151 26.74 -14.21 -28.06
CA ALA A 151 27.57 -14.11 -26.85
C ALA A 151 27.30 -12.82 -26.06
N GLN A 152 27.11 -11.70 -26.75
CA GLN A 152 26.77 -10.43 -26.10
C GLN A 152 25.43 -10.50 -25.35
N LEU A 153 24.42 -11.17 -25.94
CA LEU A 153 23.13 -11.38 -25.28
C LEU A 153 23.26 -12.30 -24.05
N ASP A 154 24.11 -13.33 -24.13
CA ASP A 154 24.35 -14.22 -22.99
C ASP A 154 25.01 -13.45 -21.82
N GLU A 155 26.01 -12.60 -22.11
CA GLU A 155 26.64 -11.74 -21.09
C GLU A 155 25.65 -10.73 -20.48
N GLN A 156 24.76 -10.16 -21.30
CA GLN A 156 23.73 -9.25 -20.82
C GLN A 156 22.72 -9.97 -19.91
N GLU A 157 22.34 -11.19 -20.25
CA GLU A 157 21.43 -12.02 -19.45
C GLU A 157 22.09 -12.40 -18.11
N ASP A 158 23.35 -12.84 -18.12
CA ASP A 158 24.08 -13.18 -16.89
C ASP A 158 24.15 -11.97 -15.94
N ASN A 159 24.50 -10.80 -16.47
CA ASN A 159 24.53 -9.56 -15.70
C ASN A 159 23.14 -9.18 -15.16
N TYR A 160 22.10 -9.33 -15.99
CA TYR A 160 20.72 -9.09 -15.57
C TYR A 160 20.32 -10.04 -14.42
N GLN A 161 20.63 -11.33 -14.52
CA GLN A 161 20.32 -12.33 -13.49
C GLN A 161 21.03 -12.02 -12.17
N ILE A 162 22.30 -11.62 -12.22
CA ILE A 162 23.06 -11.19 -11.03
C ILE A 162 22.37 -9.98 -10.37
N GLN A 163 22.01 -8.97 -11.16
CA GLN A 163 21.33 -7.77 -10.66
C GLN A 163 19.94 -8.08 -10.11
N ALA A 164 19.17 -8.92 -10.80
CA ALA A 164 17.83 -9.33 -10.39
C ALA A 164 17.86 -10.10 -9.05
N LEU A 165 18.81 -11.03 -8.89
CA LEU A 165 19.02 -11.75 -7.62
C LEU A 165 19.42 -10.80 -6.49
N ALA A 166 20.32 -9.85 -6.74
CA ALA A 166 20.71 -8.85 -5.75
C ALA A 166 19.52 -7.96 -5.34
N ALA A 167 18.74 -7.48 -6.31
CA ALA A 167 17.55 -6.67 -6.07
C ALA A 167 16.47 -7.46 -5.31
N GLN A 168 16.29 -8.75 -5.62
CA GLN A 168 15.35 -9.62 -4.91
C GLN A 168 15.77 -9.81 -3.44
N LYS A 169 17.06 -10.07 -3.20
CA LYS A 169 17.62 -10.18 -1.84
C LYS A 169 17.44 -8.88 -1.06
N ALA A 170 17.76 -7.73 -1.66
CA ALA A 170 17.58 -6.42 -1.04
C ALA A 170 16.11 -6.14 -0.69
N LYS A 171 15.18 -6.43 -1.61
CA LYS A 171 13.74 -6.27 -1.39
C LYS A 171 13.22 -7.17 -0.27
N LYS A 172 13.73 -8.40 -0.18
CA LYS A 172 13.38 -9.33 0.92
C LYS A 172 13.89 -8.81 2.26
N ALA A 173 15.15 -8.40 2.34
CA ALA A 173 15.74 -7.83 3.55
C ALA A 173 15.02 -6.55 4.00
N GLN A 174 14.64 -5.68 3.07
CA GLN A 174 13.88 -4.46 3.37
C GLN A 174 12.48 -4.80 3.92
N LYS A 175 11.79 -5.78 3.34
CA LYS A 175 10.48 -6.23 3.85
C LYS A 175 10.59 -6.85 5.25
N GLU A 176 11.65 -7.60 5.51
CA GLU A 176 11.90 -8.23 6.81
C GLU A 176 12.20 -7.18 7.88
N LYS A 177 13.11 -6.24 7.59
CA LYS A 177 13.39 -5.09 8.47
C LYS A 177 12.14 -4.25 8.75
N ALA A 178 11.33 -3.96 7.73
CA ALA A 178 10.08 -3.22 7.92
C ALA A 178 9.06 -3.98 8.78
N ARG A 179 9.05 -5.32 8.70
CA ARG A 179 8.21 -6.18 9.56
C ARG A 179 8.71 -6.17 11.01
N GLU A 180 10.01 -6.28 11.23
CA GLU A 180 10.63 -6.20 12.56
C GLU A 180 10.37 -4.85 13.23
N GLU A 181 10.57 -3.75 12.50
CA GLU A 181 10.28 -2.40 12.98
C GLU A 181 8.79 -2.23 13.34
N ARG A 182 7.88 -2.82 12.56
CA ARG A 182 6.44 -2.78 12.86
C ARG A 182 6.12 -3.57 14.13
N LEU A 183 6.67 -4.77 14.27
CA LEU A 183 6.49 -5.60 15.47
C LEU A 183 7.06 -4.91 16.72
N ALA A 184 8.24 -4.31 16.63
CA ALA A 184 8.82 -3.55 17.74
C ALA A 184 7.96 -2.34 18.13
N LYS A 185 7.44 -1.60 17.15
CA LYS A 185 6.50 -0.49 17.41
C LYS A 185 5.20 -0.97 18.07
N GLU A 186 4.64 -2.09 17.61
CA GLU A 186 3.44 -2.70 18.20
C GLU A 186 3.70 -3.17 19.64
N GLN A 187 4.86 -3.77 19.93
CA GLN A 187 5.25 -4.17 21.28
C GLN A 187 5.41 -2.98 22.22
N ILE A 188 6.12 -1.92 21.80
CA ILE A 188 6.27 -0.70 22.60
C ILE A 188 4.92 -0.03 22.86
N ALA A 189 4.02 0.00 21.85
CA ALA A 189 2.68 0.56 22.02
C ALA A 189 1.83 -0.27 22.99
N ALA A 190 1.90 -1.60 22.91
CA ALA A 190 1.19 -2.51 23.81
C ALA A 190 1.72 -2.40 25.26
N GLU A 191 3.02 -2.24 25.45
CA GLU A 191 3.62 -2.05 26.77
C GLU A 191 3.18 -0.72 27.39
N LYS A 192 3.25 0.39 26.63
CA LYS A 192 2.74 1.70 27.07
C LYS A 192 1.24 1.67 27.40
N ALA A 193 0.44 0.95 26.62
CA ALA A 193 -0.99 0.79 26.90
C ALA A 193 -1.24 0.01 28.20
N ARG A 194 -0.48 -1.07 28.45
CA ARG A 194 -0.54 -1.83 29.71
C ARG A 194 -0.14 -0.99 30.92
N GLU A 195 0.91 -0.18 30.78
CA GLU A 195 1.33 0.75 31.85
C GLU A 195 0.28 1.82 32.12
N ALA A 196 -0.28 2.43 31.08
CA ALA A 196 -1.35 3.42 31.21
C ALA A 196 -2.60 2.82 31.87
N GLU A 197 -2.98 1.59 31.52
CA GLU A 197 -4.10 0.89 32.15
C GLU A 197 -3.83 0.58 33.63
N LYS A 198 -2.62 0.12 33.98
CA LYS A 198 -2.21 -0.07 35.38
C LYS A 198 -2.30 1.23 36.17
N GLN A 199 -1.77 2.33 35.63
CA GLN A 199 -1.85 3.64 36.27
C GLN A 199 -3.29 4.12 36.45
N LYS A 200 -4.14 3.91 35.43
CA LYS A 200 -5.55 4.23 35.52
C LYS A 200 -6.27 3.41 36.61
N ARG A 201 -5.99 2.11 36.72
CA ARG A 201 -6.55 1.25 37.78
C ARG A 201 -6.10 1.70 39.16
N ILE A 202 -4.83 2.03 39.35
CA ILE A 202 -4.31 2.58 40.62
C ILE A 202 -5.02 3.89 40.98
N GLN A 203 -5.20 4.78 40.00
CA GLN A 203 -5.91 6.05 40.18
C GLN A 203 -7.39 5.84 40.52
N GLU A 204 -8.08 4.95 39.80
CA GLU A 204 -9.49 4.61 40.07
C GLU A 204 -9.67 3.97 41.45
N GLU A 205 -8.75 3.10 41.89
CA GLU A 205 -8.75 2.56 43.26
C GLU A 205 -8.51 3.65 44.30
N TYR A 206 -7.60 4.59 44.04
CA TYR A 206 -7.35 5.73 44.92
C TYR A 206 -8.58 6.64 45.02
N GLU A 207 -9.25 6.93 43.90
CA GLU A 207 -10.48 7.73 43.87
C GLU A 207 -11.65 7.02 44.56
N LYS A 208 -11.80 5.70 44.40
CA LYS A 208 -12.79 4.91 45.15
C LYS A 208 -12.54 4.93 46.64
N LYS A 209 -11.29 4.76 47.08
CA LYS A 209 -10.90 4.89 48.50
C LYS A 209 -11.23 6.28 49.02
N LEU A 210 -10.87 7.31 48.25
CA LEU A 210 -11.20 8.68 48.61
C LEU A 210 -12.72 8.87 48.69
N ALA A 211 -13.51 8.40 47.72
CA ALA A 211 -14.96 8.58 47.69
C ALA A 211 -15.70 7.87 48.84
N ALA A 212 -15.21 6.69 49.23
CA ALA A 212 -15.75 5.89 50.35
C ALA A 212 -15.43 6.47 51.73
N MET A 213 -14.41 7.33 51.83
CA MET A 213 -14.19 8.13 53.04
C MET A 213 -15.30 9.16 53.21
N SER A 214 -15.68 9.41 54.47
CA SER A 214 -16.61 10.48 54.80
C SER A 214 -16.04 11.85 54.38
N PRO A 215 -16.88 12.89 54.15
CA PRO A 215 -16.41 14.25 53.88
C PRO A 215 -15.34 14.74 54.87
N GLU A 216 -15.44 14.32 56.13
CA GLU A 216 -14.54 14.68 57.23
C GLU A 216 -13.20 13.91 57.16
N GLU A 217 -13.25 12.62 56.82
CA GLU A 217 -12.07 11.79 56.58
C GLU A 217 -11.29 12.24 55.33
N LYS A 218 -12.00 12.68 54.27
CA LYS A 218 -11.39 13.26 53.05
C LYS A 218 -10.56 14.50 53.34
N ASP A 219 -11.07 15.38 54.21
CA ASP A 219 -10.39 16.62 54.55
C ASP A 219 -9.20 16.36 55.51
N LEU A 220 -9.26 15.31 56.33
CA LEU A 220 -8.10 14.83 57.10
C LEU A 220 -6.99 14.26 56.19
N GLU A 221 -7.36 13.44 55.20
CA GLU A 221 -6.40 12.81 54.27
C GLU A 221 -5.70 13.84 53.37
N LYS A 222 -6.41 14.90 52.97
CA LYS A 222 -5.82 16.04 52.26
C LYS A 222 -4.79 16.79 53.09
N LEU A 223 -4.97 16.92 54.40
CA LEU A 223 -3.98 17.56 55.29
C LEU A 223 -2.72 16.71 55.46
N LYS A 224 -2.83 15.37 55.34
CA LYS A 224 -1.68 14.45 55.37
C LYS A 224 -0.89 14.44 54.06
N ASN A 225 -1.50 14.85 52.94
CA ASN A 225 -0.83 14.89 51.64
C ASN A 225 0.28 15.98 51.62
N PRO A 226 1.56 15.63 51.36
CA PRO A 226 2.67 16.58 51.35
C PRO A 226 2.54 17.72 50.33
N ASN A 227 1.77 17.54 49.26
CA ASN A 227 1.60 18.49 48.17
C ASN A 227 0.29 19.29 48.24
N VAL A 228 -0.36 19.34 49.42
CA VAL A 228 -1.62 20.09 49.56
C VAL A 228 -1.41 21.60 49.37
N ILE A 229 -2.23 22.17 48.49
CA ILE A 229 -2.20 23.60 48.14
C ILE A 229 -2.79 24.40 49.30
N GLU A 230 -2.16 25.53 49.68
CA GLU A 230 -2.55 26.37 50.83
C GLU A 230 -4.04 26.78 50.81
N HIS A 231 -4.60 26.99 49.62
CA HIS A 231 -6.03 27.30 49.43
C HIS A 231 -6.96 26.21 49.97
N GLU A 232 -6.63 24.93 49.76
CA GLU A 232 -7.44 23.82 50.27
C GLU A 232 -7.34 23.71 51.79
N VAL A 233 -6.15 23.96 52.35
CA VAL A 233 -5.94 24.01 53.82
C VAL A 233 -6.79 25.11 54.47
N VAL A 234 -6.90 26.28 53.82
CA VAL A 234 -7.74 27.38 54.34
C VAL A 234 -9.23 27.04 54.29
N LYS A 235 -9.71 26.35 53.24
CA LYS A 235 -11.09 25.88 53.17
C LYS A 235 -11.43 24.87 54.28
N ILE A 236 -10.50 23.94 54.55
CA ILE A 236 -10.67 22.95 55.63
C ILE A 236 -10.74 23.66 56.99
N TYR A 237 -9.90 24.68 57.20
CA TYR A 237 -9.97 25.52 58.40
C TYR A 237 -11.30 26.30 58.53
N GLN A 238 -11.87 26.81 57.44
CA GLN A 238 -13.13 27.56 57.49
C GLN A 238 -14.31 26.69 57.95
N LYS A 239 -14.27 25.39 57.62
CA LYS A 239 -15.27 24.40 58.03
C LYS A 239 -15.00 23.79 59.42
N LEU A 240 -13.96 24.25 60.13
CA LEU A 240 -13.51 23.62 61.37
C LEU A 240 -14.62 23.51 62.41
N ASP A 241 -15.52 24.49 62.50
CA ASP A 241 -16.63 24.51 63.47
C ASP A 241 -17.82 23.66 63.01
N ASP A 242 -17.91 23.31 61.72
CA ASP A 242 -19.01 22.54 61.14
C ASP A 242 -18.80 21.02 61.28
N TYR A 243 -17.60 20.59 61.72
CA TYR A 243 -17.28 19.18 61.90
C TYR A 243 -17.81 18.61 63.23
N PRO A 244 -18.08 17.29 63.31
CA PRO A 244 -18.35 16.61 64.57
C PRO A 244 -17.15 16.68 65.52
N GLU A 245 -17.40 16.72 66.83
CA GLU A 245 -16.41 16.98 67.90
C GLU A 245 -15.18 16.03 67.86
N ASN A 246 -15.38 14.78 67.46
CA ASN A 246 -14.31 13.80 67.28
C ASN A 246 -13.40 14.09 66.07
N PHE A 247 -13.94 14.68 65.01
CA PHE A 247 -13.20 15.08 63.81
C PHE A 247 -12.57 16.47 63.93
N GLN A 248 -13.18 17.39 64.70
CA GLN A 248 -12.62 18.71 64.99
C GLN A 248 -11.20 18.62 65.56
N THR A 249 -11.00 17.76 66.56
CA THR A 249 -9.69 17.53 67.20
C THR A 249 -8.67 16.93 66.22
N GLN A 250 -9.09 16.00 65.36
CA GLN A 250 -8.21 15.36 64.38
C GLN A 250 -7.81 16.31 63.25
N ILE A 251 -8.75 17.09 62.72
CA ILE A 251 -8.51 18.13 61.70
C ILE A 251 -7.63 19.25 62.28
N ALA A 252 -7.89 19.68 63.52
CA ALA A 252 -7.07 20.66 64.21
C ALA A 252 -5.62 20.18 64.38
N SER A 253 -5.41 18.89 64.69
CA SER A 253 -4.08 18.27 64.73
C SER A 253 -3.39 18.27 63.36
N GLY A 254 -4.11 17.90 62.29
CA GLY A 254 -3.59 17.94 60.92
C GLY A 254 -3.21 19.36 60.45
N LEU A 255 -4.03 20.36 60.79
CA LEU A 255 -3.74 21.78 60.51
C LEU A 255 -2.50 22.26 61.28
N LYS A 256 -2.33 21.84 62.53
CA LYS A 256 -1.15 22.12 63.35
C LYS A 256 0.11 21.54 62.70
N GLU A 257 0.10 20.27 62.29
CA GLU A 257 1.25 19.63 61.64
C GLU A 257 1.64 20.34 60.33
N TYR A 258 0.66 20.68 59.49
CA TYR A 258 0.90 21.41 58.24
C TYR A 258 1.49 22.80 58.51
N TRP A 259 0.93 23.57 59.44
CA TRP A 259 1.44 24.91 59.75
C TRP A 259 2.77 24.90 60.51
N ILE A 260 3.10 23.83 61.24
CA ILE A 260 4.45 23.63 61.80
C ILE A 260 5.46 23.39 60.67
N LYS A 261 5.16 22.50 59.71
CA LYS A 261 6.04 22.23 58.54
C LYS A 261 6.28 23.49 57.70
N GLN A 262 5.28 24.35 57.57
CA GLN A 262 5.36 25.61 56.84
C GLN A 262 5.90 26.80 57.68
N ASN A 263 6.37 26.56 58.92
CA ASN A 263 6.85 27.59 59.85
C ASN A 263 5.83 28.70 60.20
N LYS A 264 4.52 28.45 60.01
CA LYS A 264 3.42 29.41 60.23
C LYS A 264 2.68 29.24 61.57
N TRP A 265 3.22 28.44 62.51
CA TRP A 265 2.56 28.12 63.79
C TRP A 265 2.94 29.05 64.97
N LYS A 266 4.07 29.78 64.92
CA LYS A 266 4.54 30.62 66.04
C LYS A 266 4.14 32.10 65.86
N LYS A 267 3.81 32.80 66.96
CA LYS A 267 3.34 34.21 66.96
C LYS A 267 4.24 35.18 66.22
N LYS A 268 5.56 34.99 66.33
CA LYS A 268 6.58 35.84 65.67
C LYS A 268 6.90 35.42 64.23
N ALA A 269 6.33 34.32 63.74
CA ALA A 269 6.64 33.70 62.44
C ALA A 269 5.44 33.69 61.47
N CYS A 270 4.29 34.26 61.86
CA CYS A 270 3.09 34.29 61.01
C CYS A 270 2.40 35.66 61.05
N SER A 271 1.58 35.94 60.04
CA SER A 271 0.82 37.19 59.94
C SER A 271 -0.28 37.27 61.02
N LYS A 272 -0.74 38.48 61.36
CA LYS A 272 -1.82 38.68 62.35
C LYS A 272 -3.07 37.82 62.07
N LYS A 273 -3.48 37.77 60.80
CA LYS A 273 -4.61 36.94 60.33
C LYS A 273 -4.34 35.43 60.45
N GLN A 274 -3.10 34.99 60.22
CA GLN A 274 -2.74 33.57 60.39
C GLN A 274 -2.64 33.19 61.87
N TRP A 275 -2.18 34.11 62.73
CA TRP A 275 -2.12 33.91 64.17
C TRP A 275 -3.51 33.75 64.80
N GLU A 276 -4.50 34.50 64.34
CA GLU A 276 -5.91 34.31 64.74
C GLU A 276 -6.42 32.91 64.41
N LYS A 277 -6.02 32.34 63.26
CA LYS A 277 -6.35 30.96 62.89
C LYS A 277 -5.66 29.93 63.79
N VAL A 278 -4.38 30.13 64.10
CA VAL A 278 -3.61 29.29 65.01
C VAL A 278 -4.22 29.29 66.42
N GLN A 279 -4.66 30.45 66.92
CA GLN A 279 -5.33 30.55 68.23
C GLN A 279 -6.64 29.77 68.28
N LYS A 280 -7.44 29.82 67.20
CA LYS A 280 -8.66 29.04 67.09
C LYS A 280 -8.40 27.52 67.08
N VAL A 281 -7.39 27.08 66.35
CA VAL A 281 -6.97 25.66 66.33
C VAL A 281 -6.44 25.21 67.70
N LYS A 282 -5.71 26.07 68.42
CA LYS A 282 -5.27 25.81 69.79
C LYS A 282 -6.42 25.67 70.80
N GLN A 283 -7.47 26.49 70.66
CA GLN A 283 -8.67 26.39 71.49
C GLN A 283 -9.39 25.06 71.30
N VAL A 284 -9.53 24.59 70.05
CA VAL A 284 -10.13 23.28 69.73
C VAL A 284 -9.27 22.13 70.27
N LEU A 285 -7.94 22.25 70.24
CA LEU A 285 -7.02 21.27 70.83
C LEU A 285 -6.88 21.38 72.36
N GLN A 286 -7.57 22.33 73.00
CA GLN A 286 -7.43 22.64 74.43
C GLN A 286 -5.98 22.92 74.88
N GLU A 287 -5.14 23.38 73.95
CA GLU A 287 -3.75 23.80 74.22
C GLU A 287 -3.74 25.30 74.54
N ILE A 288 -3.69 25.65 75.83
CA ILE A 288 -3.51 27.04 76.31
C ILE A 288 -2.15 27.59 75.82
#